data_AF-A0A8X7PFZ0-F1
#
_entry.id   AF-A0A8X7PFZ0-F1
#
_cell.length_a   1.000
_cell.length_b   1.000
_cell.length_c   1.000
_cell.angle_alpha   90.00
_cell.angle_beta   90.00
_cell.angle_gamma   90.00
#
_symmetry.space_group_name_H-M   'P 1'
#
loop_
_entity.id
_entity.type
_entity.pdbx_description
1 polymer ?
#
loop_
_entity_poly.entity_id
_entity_poly.type
_entity_poly.pdbx_seq_one_letter_code
_entity_poly.pdbx_strand_id
1 'polypeptide(L)'
;MQWEMTKDTTMAPERSPLELLRESRSSIEEIISRMLSIKKQGDPKSENRELVTQMFLNFINLRQANRAILMEEERVRRESPMDFTALELHNLTYEKSHYLKATRSSREFKSKYPDIDLISEQDLFRDAPEAIKPQNDTCHDHDLMLKRLNFELHQRKEVCKLRAELEQRRKCLLEANSERSKFLSSLPLHLKSLKKASLPVQSQLSLPSPKKLKYHDLAELLPPPLYVMYSKFMAHKEAFEDNIDIEVSGCLKDAQSYARQQAEQNQESSGDDGKRQRKRPKKETSDEAGLYRVHPLKLVLHIYDDETPDPKSHKLVMLTFEYLLKLNLVCVGIEESQEDILCDLFPDDAGLEPPHQSTKLILGDDHAFDESRTSRPYKWAQHLAGIEVLPEMSPFVTGKDTQNSDTASVSDHYSVQTVLRRLRSQKKRLS
;
A
#
# COMPACT_ATOMS: atom_id res chain seq x y z
N MET A 1 -46.78 -63.01 -3.04
CA MET A 1 -48.14 -63.28 -3.56
C MET A 1 -47.96 -63.76 -4.99
N GLN A 2 -48.16 -65.01 -5.41
CA GLN A 2 -48.83 -66.18 -4.85
C GLN A 2 -47.90 -67.38 -5.13
N TRP A 3 -47.50 -68.13 -4.10
CA TRP A 3 -47.09 -69.52 -4.28
C TRP A 3 -48.25 -70.34 -3.74
N GLU A 4 -48.99 -70.96 -4.65
CA GLU A 4 -50.07 -71.87 -4.32
C GLU A 4 -49.51 -73.01 -3.48
N MET A 5 -49.96 -73.09 -2.23
CA MET A 5 -49.91 -74.31 -1.44
C MET A 5 -50.78 -75.34 -2.15
N THR A 6 -50.20 -76.12 -3.06
CA THR A 6 -50.77 -77.39 -3.46
C THR A 6 -50.70 -78.30 -2.25
N LYS A 7 -51.83 -78.37 -1.56
CA LYS A 7 -52.15 -79.34 -0.52
C LYS A 7 -51.71 -80.72 -0.99
N ASP A 8 -50.77 -81.31 -0.26
CA ASP A 8 -50.54 -82.74 -0.29
C ASP A 8 -51.87 -83.44 -0.10
N THR A 9 -52.26 -84.19 -1.11
CA THR A 9 -53.35 -85.15 -1.01
C THR A 9 -52.82 -86.26 -0.12
N THR A 10 -53.08 -86.15 1.19
CA THR A 10 -52.94 -87.22 2.16
C THR A 10 -53.88 -88.35 1.78
N MET A 11 -53.42 -89.22 0.88
CA MET A 11 -53.91 -90.58 0.79
C MET A 11 -53.37 -91.38 1.97
N ALA A 12 -54.22 -92.27 2.48
CA ALA A 12 -54.12 -93.17 3.62
C ALA A 12 -52.71 -93.70 3.98
N PRO A 13 -52.45 -94.10 5.25
CA PRO A 13 -51.13 -94.50 5.71
C PRO A 13 -50.72 -95.79 4.96
N GLU A 14 -49.93 -95.63 3.90
CA GLU A 14 -49.02 -96.69 3.49
C GLU A 14 -48.21 -97.02 4.75
N ARG A 15 -48.30 -98.28 5.22
CA ARG A 15 -47.58 -98.76 6.41
C ARG A 15 -46.18 -98.18 6.35
N SER A 16 -45.74 -97.54 7.44
CA SER A 16 -44.46 -96.84 7.43
C SER A 16 -43.40 -97.78 6.86
N PRO A 17 -42.56 -97.35 5.91
CA PRO A 17 -41.48 -98.20 5.39
C PRO A 17 -40.63 -98.82 6.52
N LEU A 18 -40.56 -98.13 7.67
CA LEU A 18 -39.94 -98.62 8.91
C LEU A 18 -40.71 -99.78 9.57
N GLU A 19 -42.04 -99.73 9.57
CA GLU A 19 -42.92 -100.80 10.05
C GLU A 19 -42.85 -102.02 9.12
N LEU A 20 -42.91 -101.83 7.80
CA LEU A 20 -42.74 -102.90 6.81
C LEU A 20 -41.36 -103.57 6.90
N LEU A 21 -40.32 -102.78 7.19
CA LEU A 21 -38.97 -103.30 7.46
C LEU A 21 -38.95 -104.15 8.74
N ARG A 22 -39.62 -103.69 9.80
CA ARG A 22 -39.71 -104.44 11.07
C ARG A 22 -40.53 -105.73 10.93
N GLU A 23 -41.65 -105.68 10.21
CA GLU A 23 -42.52 -106.81 9.93
C GLU A 23 -41.79 -107.87 9.08
N SER A 24 -41.17 -107.46 7.97
CA SER A 24 -40.41 -108.37 7.10
C SER A 24 -39.21 -109.00 7.81
N ARG A 25 -38.49 -108.24 8.65
CA ARG A 25 -37.42 -108.78 9.51
C ARG A 25 -37.96 -109.84 10.47
N SER A 26 -39.02 -109.52 11.20
CA SER A 26 -39.61 -110.45 12.19
C SER A 26 -40.12 -111.72 11.50
N SER A 27 -40.72 -111.59 10.32
CA SER A 27 -41.17 -112.72 9.50
C SER A 27 -40.00 -113.58 8.99
N ILE A 28 -38.88 -112.97 8.58
CA ILE A 28 -37.66 -113.72 8.22
C ILE A 28 -37.09 -114.47 9.43
N GLU A 29 -37.01 -113.83 10.60
CA GLU A 29 -36.54 -114.46 11.85
C GLU A 29 -37.44 -115.65 12.25
N GLU A 30 -38.75 -115.53 12.06
CA GLU A 30 -39.71 -116.61 12.30
C GLU A 30 -39.56 -117.77 11.28
N ILE A 31 -39.43 -117.46 9.98
CA ILE A 31 -39.20 -118.47 8.93
C ILE A 31 -37.89 -119.22 9.17
N ILE A 32 -36.80 -118.52 9.52
CA ILE A 32 -35.51 -119.15 9.87
C ILE A 32 -35.68 -120.07 11.08
N SER A 33 -36.41 -119.64 12.11
CA SER A 33 -36.68 -120.44 13.31
C SER A 33 -37.48 -121.70 12.98
N ARG A 34 -38.45 -121.62 12.05
CA ARG A 34 -39.21 -122.77 11.54
C ARG A 34 -38.32 -123.72 10.73
N MET A 35 -37.50 -123.20 9.81
CA MET A 35 -36.53 -124.01 9.04
C MET A 35 -35.53 -124.74 9.94
N LEU A 36 -35.04 -124.09 11.00
CA LEU A 36 -34.14 -124.71 11.99
C LEU A 36 -34.85 -125.81 12.79
N SER A 37 -36.15 -125.67 13.05
CA SER A 37 -36.95 -126.67 13.76
C SER A 37 -37.21 -127.90 12.89
N ILE A 38 -37.58 -127.71 11.61
CA ILE A 38 -37.73 -128.77 10.60
C ILE A 38 -36.43 -129.56 10.43
N LYS A 39 -35.27 -128.87 10.41
CA LYS A 39 -33.94 -129.50 10.34
C LYS A 39 -33.62 -130.39 11.56
N LYS A 40 -34.16 -130.07 12.74
CA LYS A 40 -33.95 -130.84 13.98
C LYS A 40 -34.87 -132.05 14.10
N GLN A 41 -36.07 -132.01 13.51
CA GLN A 41 -37.10 -133.06 13.64
C GLN A 41 -37.07 -134.12 12.52
N GLY A 42 -36.37 -133.87 11.40
CA GLY A 42 -36.16 -134.89 10.35
C GLY A 42 -37.29 -135.00 9.31
N ASP A 43 -38.16 -133.98 9.24
CA ASP A 43 -39.34 -133.90 8.37
C ASP A 43 -39.03 -133.66 6.86
N PRO A 44 -39.98 -133.94 5.94
CA PRO A 44 -39.74 -133.93 4.50
C PRO A 44 -39.32 -132.56 3.96
N LYS A 45 -38.34 -132.57 3.03
CA LYS A 45 -37.72 -131.37 2.42
C LYS A 45 -38.68 -130.52 1.56
N SER A 46 -39.94 -130.89 1.40
CA SER A 46 -40.93 -130.18 0.56
C SER A 46 -41.34 -128.82 1.15
N GLU A 47 -41.57 -128.73 2.47
CA GLU A 47 -41.97 -127.48 3.14
C GLU A 47 -40.86 -126.44 3.15
N ASN A 48 -39.59 -126.87 3.11
CA ASN A 48 -38.45 -125.98 3.02
C ASN A 48 -38.45 -125.15 1.73
N ARG A 49 -39.00 -125.68 0.63
CA ARG A 49 -39.04 -124.94 -0.64
C ARG A 49 -39.98 -123.74 -0.54
N GLU A 50 -41.14 -123.92 0.08
CA GLU A 50 -42.13 -122.86 0.27
C GLU A 50 -41.65 -121.81 1.27
N LEU A 51 -41.05 -122.23 2.39
CA LEU A 51 -40.44 -121.32 3.37
C LEU A 51 -39.29 -120.49 2.76
N VAL A 52 -38.46 -121.10 1.91
CA VAL A 52 -37.41 -120.38 1.17
C VAL A 52 -38.01 -119.36 0.20
N THR A 53 -39.09 -119.70 -0.50
CA THR A 53 -39.79 -118.74 -1.37
C THR A 53 -40.39 -117.58 -0.57
N GLN A 54 -41.02 -117.84 0.58
CA GLN A 54 -41.54 -116.80 1.48
C GLN A 54 -40.41 -115.91 2.03
N MET A 55 -39.26 -116.50 2.38
CA MET A 55 -38.09 -115.74 2.81
C MET A 55 -37.56 -114.82 1.71
N PHE A 56 -37.46 -115.30 0.46
CA PHE A 56 -37.05 -114.47 -0.67
C PHE A 56 -38.02 -113.32 -0.93
N LEU A 57 -39.33 -113.56 -0.82
CA LEU A 57 -40.35 -112.50 -0.91
C LEU A 57 -40.16 -111.45 0.19
N ASN A 58 -39.89 -111.88 1.44
CA ASN A 58 -39.59 -110.95 2.53
C ASN A 58 -38.29 -110.17 2.33
N PHE A 59 -37.25 -110.78 1.74
CA PHE A 59 -36.02 -110.06 1.38
C PHE A 59 -36.24 -109.03 0.28
N ILE A 60 -37.11 -109.31 -0.70
CA ILE A 60 -37.52 -108.35 -1.72
C ILE A 60 -38.26 -107.18 -1.04
N ASN A 61 -39.20 -107.47 -0.15
CA ASN A 61 -39.93 -106.45 0.63
C ASN A 61 -38.98 -105.60 1.49
N LEU A 62 -37.99 -106.22 2.16
CA LEU A 62 -36.98 -105.51 2.95
C LEU A 62 -36.11 -104.58 2.10
N ARG A 63 -35.68 -105.05 0.92
CA ARG A 63 -34.93 -104.22 -0.05
C ARG A 63 -35.78 -103.07 -0.57
N GLN A 64 -37.06 -103.31 -0.83
CA GLN A 64 -38.01 -102.28 -1.28
C GLN A 64 -38.24 -101.24 -0.19
N ALA A 65 -38.45 -101.66 1.06
CA ALA A 65 -38.60 -100.77 2.22
C ALA A 65 -37.33 -99.94 2.47
N ASN A 66 -36.15 -100.55 2.46
CA ASN A 66 -34.88 -99.83 2.60
C ASN A 66 -34.66 -98.79 1.50
N ARG A 67 -34.99 -99.14 0.24
CA ARG A 67 -34.92 -98.20 -0.87
C ARG A 67 -35.90 -97.04 -0.66
N ALA A 68 -37.11 -97.29 -0.18
CA ALA A 68 -38.08 -96.25 0.11
C ALA A 68 -37.60 -95.29 1.22
N ILE A 69 -37.01 -95.81 2.31
CA ILE A 69 -36.45 -94.99 3.39
C ILE A 69 -35.32 -94.09 2.89
N LEU A 70 -34.37 -94.65 2.12
CA LEU A 70 -33.26 -93.87 1.56
C LEU A 70 -33.75 -92.79 0.60
N MET A 71 -34.73 -93.12 -0.26
CA MET A 71 -35.31 -92.13 -1.18
C MET A 71 -36.03 -91.01 -0.44
N GLU A 72 -36.71 -91.32 0.67
CA GLU A 72 -37.38 -90.34 1.51
C GLU A 72 -36.38 -89.44 2.25
N GLU A 73 -35.29 -90.01 2.79
CA GLU A 73 -34.18 -89.25 3.38
C GLU A 73 -33.55 -88.29 2.35
N GLU A 74 -33.31 -88.77 1.13
CA GLU A 74 -32.82 -87.90 0.06
C GLU A 74 -33.82 -86.82 -0.35
N ARG A 75 -35.12 -87.13 -0.31
CA ARG A 75 -36.20 -86.19 -0.63
C ARG A 75 -36.26 -85.09 0.42
N VAL A 76 -36.31 -85.43 1.71
CA VAL A 76 -36.30 -84.46 2.83
C VAL A 76 -35.03 -83.61 2.82
N ARG A 77 -33.87 -84.21 2.52
CA ARG A 77 -32.61 -83.48 2.38
C ARG A 77 -32.66 -82.48 1.22
N ARG A 78 -33.21 -82.86 0.06
CA ARG A 78 -33.37 -81.97 -1.11
C ARG A 78 -34.42 -80.89 -0.93
N GLU A 79 -35.50 -81.21 -0.23
CA GLU A 79 -36.62 -80.30 0.02
C GLU A 79 -36.41 -79.41 1.23
N SER A 80 -35.28 -79.51 1.92
CA SER A 80 -35.04 -78.69 3.10
C SER A 80 -34.97 -77.19 2.72
N PRO A 81 -35.98 -76.38 3.10
CA PRO A 81 -36.04 -74.95 2.72
C PRO A 81 -34.95 -74.12 3.43
N MET A 82 -34.21 -74.75 4.35
CA MET A 82 -33.04 -74.17 5.00
C MET A 82 -31.95 -73.80 4.01
N ASP A 83 -31.71 -74.60 2.97
CA ASP A 83 -30.64 -74.30 2.01
C ASP A 83 -30.98 -73.07 1.14
N PHE A 84 -32.24 -72.95 0.73
CA PHE A 84 -32.73 -71.80 -0.02
C PHE A 84 -32.68 -70.51 0.83
N THR A 85 -33.20 -70.55 2.05
CA THR A 85 -33.19 -69.39 2.96
C THR A 85 -31.78 -69.01 3.42
N ALA A 86 -30.86 -69.98 3.57
CA ALA A 86 -29.45 -69.72 3.84
C ALA A 86 -28.76 -69.04 2.65
N LEU A 87 -29.08 -69.43 1.41
CA LEU A 87 -28.57 -68.78 0.21
C LEU A 87 -29.10 -67.35 0.08
N GLU A 88 -30.39 -67.11 0.33
CA GLU A 88 -30.97 -65.77 0.38
C GLU A 88 -30.29 -64.89 1.43
N LEU A 89 -30.08 -65.41 2.64
CA LEU A 89 -29.37 -64.69 3.69
C LEU A 89 -27.92 -64.37 3.30
N HIS A 90 -27.23 -65.31 2.65
CA HIS A 90 -25.87 -65.08 2.15
C HIS A 90 -25.83 -63.96 1.10
N ASN A 91 -26.78 -63.98 0.14
CA ASN A 91 -26.92 -62.94 -0.87
C ASN A 91 -27.15 -61.57 -0.23
N LEU A 92 -28.09 -61.46 0.72
CA LEU A 92 -28.37 -60.21 1.43
C LEU A 92 -27.18 -59.73 2.27
N THR A 93 -26.43 -60.65 2.88
CA THR A 93 -25.23 -60.33 3.66
C THR A 93 -24.12 -59.80 2.77
N TYR A 94 -23.95 -60.38 1.58
CA TYR A 94 -23.02 -59.88 0.57
C TYR A 94 -23.42 -58.49 0.08
N GLU A 95 -24.69 -58.29 -0.25
CA GLU A 95 -25.24 -57.01 -0.71
C GLU A 95 -25.07 -55.91 0.35
N LYS A 96 -25.43 -56.20 1.61
CA LYS A 96 -25.19 -55.30 2.74
C LYS A 96 -23.70 -54.95 2.86
N SER A 97 -22.81 -55.94 2.78
CA SER A 97 -21.36 -55.72 2.88
C SER A 97 -20.84 -54.88 1.71
N HIS A 98 -21.36 -55.08 0.51
CA HIS A 98 -21.04 -54.30 -0.67
C HIS A 98 -21.45 -52.83 -0.49
N TYR A 99 -22.70 -52.56 -0.07
CA TYR A 99 -23.15 -51.19 0.18
C TYR A 99 -22.44 -50.53 1.37
N LEU A 100 -22.08 -51.28 2.41
CA LEU A 100 -21.27 -50.74 3.52
C LEU A 100 -19.87 -50.36 3.05
N LYS A 101 -19.24 -51.14 2.16
CA LYS A 101 -17.96 -50.79 1.55
C LYS A 101 -18.10 -49.56 0.64
N ALA A 102 -19.15 -49.50 -0.18
CA ALA A 102 -19.41 -48.37 -1.06
C ALA A 102 -19.64 -47.07 -0.26
N THR A 103 -20.50 -47.11 0.78
CA THR A 103 -20.76 -45.95 1.64
C THR A 103 -19.52 -45.51 2.43
N ARG A 104 -18.69 -46.44 2.92
CA ARG A 104 -17.41 -46.11 3.54
C ARG A 104 -16.50 -45.39 2.54
N SER A 105 -16.34 -45.94 1.34
CA SER A 105 -15.55 -45.32 0.27
C SER A 105 -16.04 -43.90 -0.07
N SER A 106 -17.36 -43.71 -0.18
CA SER A 106 -17.95 -42.39 -0.43
C SER A 106 -17.77 -41.41 0.75
N ARG A 107 -17.77 -41.88 1.99
CA ARG A 107 -17.54 -41.05 3.19
C ARG A 107 -16.07 -40.68 3.38
N GLU A 108 -15.16 -41.55 2.95
CA GLU A 108 -13.72 -41.32 2.99
C GLU A 108 -13.24 -40.39 1.86
N PHE A 109 -14.14 -40.00 0.94
CA PHE A 109 -13.84 -39.01 -0.08
C PHE A 109 -13.47 -37.67 0.56
N LYS A 110 -12.21 -37.30 0.42
CA LYS A 110 -11.72 -35.96 0.74
C LYS A 110 -11.57 -35.18 -0.55
N SER A 111 -12.17 -33.99 -0.60
CA SER A 111 -11.91 -33.05 -1.69
C SER A 111 -10.43 -32.65 -1.68
N LYS A 112 -9.91 -32.14 -2.80
CA LYS A 112 -8.51 -31.67 -2.90
C LYS A 112 -8.18 -30.55 -1.89
N TYR A 113 -9.19 -29.87 -1.37
CA TYR A 113 -9.05 -28.74 -0.47
C TYR A 113 -10.09 -28.85 0.66
N PRO A 114 -9.78 -29.60 1.74
CA PRO A 114 -10.72 -29.83 2.83
C PRO A 114 -10.91 -28.59 3.72
N ASP A 115 -9.83 -27.85 3.99
CA ASP A 115 -9.85 -26.62 4.79
C ASP A 115 -9.29 -25.48 3.94
N ILE A 116 -10.19 -24.72 3.31
CA ILE A 116 -9.84 -23.49 2.60
C ILE A 116 -10.13 -22.33 3.56
N ASP A 117 -9.11 -21.51 3.82
CA ASP A 117 -9.30 -20.24 4.52
C ASP A 117 -10.15 -19.32 3.65
N LEU A 118 -11.41 -19.17 4.06
CA LEU A 118 -12.41 -18.35 3.38
C LEU A 118 -12.53 -16.98 4.07
N ILE A 119 -12.92 -15.98 3.31
CA ILE A 119 -13.29 -14.66 3.83
C ILE A 119 -14.40 -14.81 4.89
N SER A 120 -14.32 -13.98 5.95
CA SER A 120 -15.32 -13.97 7.01
C SER A 120 -16.72 -13.62 6.47
N GLU A 121 -17.77 -14.12 7.11
CA GLU A 121 -19.14 -13.79 6.73
C GLU A 121 -19.39 -12.28 6.75
N GLN A 122 -18.87 -11.62 7.77
CA GLN A 122 -19.03 -10.19 7.99
C GLN A 122 -18.45 -9.37 6.83
N ASP A 123 -17.29 -9.78 6.34
CA ASP A 123 -16.64 -9.13 5.19
C ASP A 123 -17.39 -9.41 3.88
N LEU A 124 -17.96 -10.62 3.71
CA LEU A 124 -18.83 -10.93 2.57
C LEU A 124 -20.07 -10.03 2.56
N PHE A 125 -20.78 -9.89 3.67
CA PHE A 125 -21.99 -9.06 3.73
C PHE A 125 -21.68 -7.57 3.50
N ARG A 126 -20.52 -7.09 3.94
CA ARG A 126 -20.08 -5.70 3.75
C ARG A 126 -19.69 -5.42 2.31
N ASP A 127 -18.80 -6.24 1.75
CA ASP A 127 -18.05 -5.90 0.52
C ASP A 127 -18.57 -6.62 -0.73
N ALA A 128 -19.45 -7.62 -0.60
CA ALA A 128 -19.95 -8.35 -1.76
C ALA A 128 -20.86 -7.47 -2.66
N PRO A 129 -20.70 -7.58 -4.00
CA PRO A 129 -21.64 -7.00 -4.94
C PRO A 129 -23.04 -7.56 -4.72
N GLU A 130 -24.06 -6.76 -5.01
CA GLU A 130 -25.48 -7.11 -4.80
C GLU A 130 -25.91 -8.39 -5.54
N ALA A 131 -25.23 -8.74 -6.64
CA ALA A 131 -25.43 -9.98 -7.38
C ALA A 131 -24.92 -11.26 -6.68
N ILE A 132 -23.96 -11.12 -5.74
CA ILE A 132 -23.32 -12.24 -5.02
C ILE A 132 -23.74 -12.26 -3.53
N LYS A 133 -24.37 -11.18 -3.05
CA LYS A 133 -24.90 -11.10 -1.69
C LYS A 133 -25.96 -12.17 -1.42
N PRO A 134 -25.89 -12.89 -0.30
CA PRO A 134 -26.96 -13.80 0.09
C PRO A 134 -28.21 -12.99 0.46
N GLN A 135 -29.33 -13.27 -0.22
CA GLN A 135 -30.58 -12.53 -0.02
C GLN A 135 -31.38 -12.94 1.22
N ASN A 136 -31.12 -14.11 1.81
CA ASN A 136 -31.82 -14.60 3.01
C ASN A 136 -30.84 -15.30 3.98
N ASP A 137 -31.04 -15.10 5.28
CA ASP A 137 -30.31 -15.77 6.38
C ASP A 137 -30.59 -17.28 6.51
N THR A 138 -31.49 -17.82 5.68
CA THR A 138 -31.87 -19.25 5.64
C THR A 138 -31.12 -20.06 4.59
N CYS A 139 -30.09 -19.48 3.96
CA CYS A 139 -29.25 -20.18 2.99
C CYS A 139 -28.49 -21.32 3.69
N HIS A 140 -28.71 -22.57 3.25
CA HIS A 140 -27.98 -23.75 3.72
C HIS A 140 -26.46 -23.50 3.71
N ASP A 141 -25.72 -24.00 4.71
CA ASP A 141 -24.28 -23.75 4.90
C ASP A 141 -23.45 -23.92 3.61
N HIS A 142 -23.83 -24.89 2.77
CA HIS A 142 -23.22 -25.13 1.46
C HIS A 142 -23.36 -23.94 0.49
N ASP A 143 -24.55 -23.36 0.38
CA ASP A 143 -24.81 -22.24 -0.53
C ASP A 143 -24.09 -20.98 -0.07
N LEU A 144 -23.98 -20.78 1.25
CA LEU A 144 -23.19 -19.70 1.82
C LEU A 144 -21.69 -19.89 1.50
N MET A 145 -21.17 -21.12 1.59
CA MET A 145 -19.80 -21.44 1.20
C MET A 145 -19.55 -21.17 -0.29
N LEU A 146 -20.48 -21.56 -1.18
CA LEU A 146 -20.38 -21.28 -2.62
C LEU A 146 -20.37 -19.77 -2.92
N LYS A 147 -21.19 -18.99 -2.22
CA LYS A 147 -21.21 -17.52 -2.38
C LYS A 147 -19.89 -16.90 -1.93
N ARG A 148 -19.30 -17.36 -0.82
CA ARG A 148 -17.96 -16.93 -0.37
C ARG A 148 -16.88 -17.22 -1.40
N LEU A 149 -16.86 -18.45 -1.93
CA LEU A 149 -15.91 -18.85 -2.97
C LEU A 149 -16.03 -18.01 -4.24
N ASN A 150 -17.27 -17.73 -4.68
CA ASN A 150 -17.51 -16.90 -5.85
C ASN A 150 -17.08 -15.44 -5.64
N PHE A 151 -17.32 -14.88 -4.44
CA PHE A 151 -16.88 -13.54 -4.10
C PHE A 151 -15.34 -13.44 -4.08
N GLU A 152 -14.65 -14.40 -3.45
CA GLU A 152 -13.19 -14.45 -3.48
C GLU A 152 -12.64 -14.58 -4.89
N LEU A 153 -13.24 -15.42 -5.71
CA LEU A 153 -12.83 -15.59 -7.10
C LEU A 153 -13.01 -14.29 -7.89
N HIS A 154 -14.12 -13.58 -7.66
CA HIS A 154 -14.35 -12.25 -8.24
C HIS A 154 -13.27 -11.26 -7.78
N GLN A 155 -13.00 -11.18 -6.48
CA GLN A 155 -11.99 -10.29 -5.91
C GLN A 155 -10.59 -10.59 -6.48
N ARG A 156 -10.19 -11.86 -6.53
CA ARG A 156 -8.90 -12.28 -7.08
C ARG A 156 -8.78 -11.91 -8.56
N LYS A 157 -9.86 -12.04 -9.35
CA LYS A 157 -9.87 -11.59 -10.76
C LYS A 157 -9.66 -10.08 -10.89
N GLU A 158 -10.35 -9.28 -10.09
CA GLU A 158 -10.22 -7.82 -10.12
C GLU A 158 -8.81 -7.38 -9.69
N VAL A 159 -8.25 -8.00 -8.64
CA VAL A 159 -6.88 -7.74 -8.19
C VAL A 159 -5.86 -8.11 -9.28
N CYS A 160 -6.06 -9.23 -9.98
CA CYS A 160 -5.19 -9.61 -11.10
C CYS A 160 -5.26 -8.61 -12.26
N LYS A 161 -6.44 -8.09 -12.60
CA LYS A 161 -6.60 -7.03 -13.63
C LYS A 161 -5.87 -5.75 -13.22
N LEU A 162 -6.13 -5.26 -12.00
CA LEU A 162 -5.49 -4.06 -11.47
C LEU A 162 -3.97 -4.21 -11.44
N ARG A 163 -3.46 -5.38 -11.03
CA ARG A 163 -2.04 -5.68 -11.06
C ARG A 163 -1.46 -5.58 -12.47
N ALA A 164 -2.13 -6.15 -13.47
CA ALA A 164 -1.68 -6.08 -14.87
C ALA A 164 -1.63 -4.63 -15.39
N GLU A 165 -2.66 -3.83 -15.08
CA GLU A 165 -2.70 -2.40 -15.44
C GLU A 165 -1.57 -1.60 -14.77
N LEU A 166 -1.34 -1.83 -13.48
CA LEU A 166 -0.26 -1.18 -12.74
C LEU A 166 1.12 -1.60 -13.25
N GLU A 167 1.32 -2.87 -13.58
CA GLU A 167 2.56 -3.36 -14.19
C GLU A 167 2.80 -2.72 -15.57
N GLN A 168 1.77 -2.56 -16.40
CA GLN A 168 1.87 -1.85 -17.67
C GLN A 168 2.22 -0.37 -17.46
N ARG A 169 1.52 0.32 -16.54
CA ARG A 169 1.80 1.72 -16.22
C ARG A 169 3.22 1.91 -15.71
N ARG A 170 3.72 0.98 -14.89
CA ARG A 170 5.11 0.98 -14.42
C ARG A 170 6.09 0.86 -15.59
N LYS A 171 5.84 -0.04 -16.54
CA LYS A 171 6.69 -0.18 -17.75
C LYS A 171 6.72 1.10 -18.58
N CYS A 172 5.56 1.70 -18.89
CA CYS A 172 5.49 2.94 -19.65
C CYS A 172 6.22 4.10 -18.95
N LEU A 173 6.10 4.22 -17.62
CA LEU A 173 6.82 5.24 -16.85
C LEU A 173 8.33 5.02 -16.85
N LEU A 174 8.79 3.76 -16.78
CA LEU A 174 10.21 3.43 -16.87
C LEU A 174 10.78 3.76 -18.25
N GLU A 175 10.04 3.47 -19.32
CA GLU A 175 10.41 3.82 -20.69
C GLU A 175 10.52 5.34 -20.87
N ALA A 176 9.49 6.09 -20.46
CA ALA A 176 9.50 7.56 -20.52
C ALA A 176 10.63 8.17 -19.69
N ASN A 177 10.94 7.60 -18.52
CA ASN A 177 12.07 8.05 -17.70
C ASN A 177 13.41 7.73 -18.40
N SER A 178 13.53 6.57 -19.04
CA SER A 178 14.72 6.22 -19.82
C SER A 178 14.93 7.17 -21.01
N GLU A 179 13.85 7.57 -21.70
CA GLU A 179 13.90 8.54 -22.80
C GLU A 179 14.32 9.92 -22.31
N ARG A 180 13.72 10.41 -21.21
CA ARG A 180 14.13 11.67 -20.58
C ARG A 180 15.58 11.61 -20.12
N SER A 181 16.03 10.51 -19.52
CA SER A 181 17.42 10.34 -19.12
C SER A 181 18.37 10.37 -20.32
N LYS A 182 18.00 9.73 -21.43
CA LYS A 182 18.77 9.79 -22.69
C LYS A 182 18.83 11.23 -23.22
N PHE A 183 17.70 11.94 -23.25
CA PHE A 183 17.66 13.34 -23.64
C PHE A 183 18.52 14.24 -22.74
N LEU A 184 18.42 14.08 -21.42
CA LEU A 184 19.25 14.81 -20.47
C LEU A 184 20.74 14.49 -20.64
N SER A 185 21.09 13.25 -20.97
CA SER A 185 22.48 12.84 -21.21
C SER A 185 23.05 13.38 -22.54
N SER A 186 22.21 13.64 -23.55
CA SER A 186 22.63 14.24 -24.83
C SER A 186 22.68 15.76 -24.78
N LEU A 187 21.92 16.38 -23.88
CA LEU A 187 21.86 17.84 -23.67
C LEU A 187 23.25 18.49 -23.49
N PRO A 188 24.19 17.96 -22.67
CA PRO A 188 25.54 18.52 -22.56
C PRO A 188 26.32 18.54 -23.87
N LEU A 189 26.15 17.53 -24.74
CA LEU A 189 26.80 17.51 -26.05
C LEU A 189 26.20 18.58 -26.96
N HIS A 190 24.86 18.68 -27.01
CA HIS A 190 24.17 19.73 -27.78
C HIS A 190 24.54 21.13 -27.30
N LEU A 191 24.58 21.38 -25.99
CA LEU A 191 25.00 22.66 -25.41
C LEU A 191 26.47 22.98 -25.69
N LYS A 192 27.37 21.99 -25.68
CA LYS A 192 28.76 22.21 -26.08
C LYS A 192 28.86 22.62 -27.55
N SER A 193 28.10 21.99 -28.43
CA SER A 193 28.05 22.34 -29.87
C SER A 193 27.46 23.74 -30.08
N LEU A 194 26.36 24.06 -29.40
CA LEU A 194 25.74 25.39 -29.44
C LEU A 194 26.70 26.47 -28.90
N LYS A 195 27.35 26.20 -27.77
CA LYS A 195 28.38 27.09 -27.20
C LYS A 195 29.47 27.37 -28.24
N LYS A 196 30.02 26.33 -28.88
CA LYS A 196 31.03 26.49 -29.94
C LYS A 196 30.52 27.34 -31.12
N ALA A 197 29.28 27.12 -31.56
CA ALA A 197 28.67 27.91 -32.62
C ALA A 197 28.44 29.38 -32.24
N SER A 198 28.17 29.65 -30.96
CA SER A 198 27.94 31.01 -30.44
C SER A 198 29.21 31.84 -30.21
N LEU A 199 30.38 31.19 -30.07
CA LEU A 199 31.66 31.87 -29.83
C LEU A 199 32.01 32.98 -30.84
N PRO A 200 31.90 32.80 -32.17
CA PRO A 200 32.23 33.87 -33.12
C PRO A 200 31.35 35.10 -32.94
N VAL A 201 30.04 34.92 -32.70
CA VAL A 201 29.12 36.04 -32.45
C VAL A 201 29.43 36.74 -31.13
N GLN A 202 29.73 35.97 -30.06
CA GLN A 202 30.14 36.54 -28.77
C GLN A 202 31.43 37.37 -28.89
N SER A 203 32.38 36.93 -29.72
CA SER A 203 33.63 37.66 -29.96
C SER A 203 33.42 38.97 -30.72
N GLN A 204 32.41 39.03 -31.59
CA GLN A 204 32.05 40.25 -32.34
C GLN A 204 31.24 41.24 -31.50
N LEU A 205 30.47 40.74 -30.53
CA LEU A 205 29.62 41.54 -29.65
C LEU A 205 30.27 41.89 -28.29
N SER A 206 31.53 41.51 -28.07
CA SER A 206 32.28 41.80 -26.83
C SER A 206 31.55 41.41 -25.54
N LEU A 207 30.75 40.34 -25.56
CA LEU A 207 29.92 39.96 -24.42
C LEU A 207 30.78 39.37 -23.28
N PRO A 208 30.60 39.80 -22.00
CA PRO A 208 31.35 39.27 -20.87
C PRO A 208 31.16 37.76 -20.69
N SER A 209 32.26 37.04 -20.40
CA SER A 209 32.27 35.57 -20.32
C SER A 209 31.37 35.00 -19.20
N PRO A 210 30.82 33.78 -19.36
CA PRO A 210 29.85 33.16 -18.43
C PRO A 210 30.42 32.74 -17.06
N LYS A 211 31.67 33.07 -16.74
CA LYS A 211 32.26 32.79 -15.40
C LYS A 211 31.54 33.54 -14.27
N LYS A 212 30.75 34.56 -14.59
CA LYS A 212 29.89 35.31 -13.67
C LYS A 212 28.70 34.48 -13.13
N LEU A 213 28.39 33.32 -13.72
CA LEU A 213 27.19 32.52 -13.37
C LEU A 213 27.22 31.87 -11.97
N LYS A 214 28.39 31.56 -11.41
CA LYS A 214 28.47 30.89 -10.10
C LYS A 214 27.91 31.72 -8.94
N TYR A 215 27.91 33.05 -9.08
CA TYR A 215 27.32 33.95 -8.10
C TYR A 215 25.79 33.94 -8.17
N HIS A 216 25.20 33.53 -9.31
CA HIS A 216 23.75 33.45 -9.46
C HIS A 216 23.14 32.25 -8.74
N ASP A 217 23.85 31.12 -8.62
CA ASP A 217 23.32 29.92 -7.96
C ASP A 217 22.98 30.19 -6.47
N LEU A 218 23.79 30.99 -5.77
CA LEU A 218 23.51 31.43 -4.39
C LEU A 218 22.46 32.54 -4.36
N ALA A 219 22.53 33.46 -5.32
CA ALA A 219 21.60 34.58 -5.41
C ALA A 219 20.17 34.13 -5.70
N GLU A 220 19.96 33.00 -6.39
CA GLU A 220 18.63 32.43 -6.66
C GLU A 220 17.89 32.04 -5.37
N LEU A 221 18.62 31.72 -4.30
CA LEU A 221 18.05 31.38 -3.00
C LEU A 221 17.87 32.60 -2.07
N LEU A 222 18.18 33.82 -2.53
CA LEU A 222 17.97 35.03 -1.75
C LEU A 222 16.48 35.40 -1.66
N PRO A 223 16.03 35.97 -0.53
CA PRO A 223 14.73 36.63 -0.42
C PRO A 223 14.59 37.74 -1.46
N PRO A 224 13.36 38.02 -1.95
CA PRO A 224 13.15 39.05 -2.97
C PRO A 224 13.80 40.41 -2.66
N PRO A 225 13.72 40.94 -1.42
CA PRO A 225 14.36 42.23 -1.09
C PRO A 225 15.89 42.19 -1.20
N LEU A 226 16.53 41.11 -0.74
CA LEU A 226 17.99 40.94 -0.85
C LEU A 226 18.42 40.68 -2.29
N TYR A 227 17.59 39.99 -3.09
CA TYR A 227 17.86 39.76 -4.51
C TYR A 227 17.81 41.05 -5.33
N VAL A 228 16.83 41.93 -5.07
CA VAL A 228 16.75 43.26 -5.70
C VAL A 228 17.99 44.09 -5.34
N MET A 229 18.43 44.03 -4.09
CA MET A 229 19.63 44.74 -3.67
C MET A 229 20.89 44.17 -4.34
N TYR A 230 21.03 42.84 -4.40
CA TYR A 230 22.11 42.16 -5.10
C TYR A 230 22.16 42.56 -6.59
N SER A 231 21.01 42.56 -7.27
CA SER A 231 20.95 42.92 -8.69
C SER A 231 21.31 44.38 -8.95
N LYS A 232 20.85 45.31 -8.09
CA LYS A 232 21.22 46.73 -8.18
C LYS A 232 22.72 46.95 -7.97
N PHE A 233 23.32 46.34 -6.94
CA PHE A 233 24.76 46.47 -6.71
C PHE A 233 25.58 45.83 -7.83
N MET A 234 25.18 44.65 -8.32
CA MET A 234 25.85 44.00 -9.46
C MET A 234 25.75 44.83 -10.73
N ALA A 235 24.59 45.41 -11.03
CA ALA A 235 24.40 46.30 -12.16
C ALA A 235 25.26 47.57 -12.04
N HIS A 236 25.35 48.16 -10.85
CA HIS A 236 26.20 49.33 -10.61
C HIS A 236 27.69 48.99 -10.78
N LYS A 237 28.15 47.89 -10.21
CA LYS A 237 29.53 47.40 -10.39
C LYS A 237 29.87 47.19 -11.87
N GLU A 238 28.95 46.62 -12.65
CA GLU A 238 29.18 46.35 -14.07
C GLU A 238 29.10 47.61 -14.94
N ALA A 239 28.18 48.54 -14.64
CA ALA A 239 27.99 49.75 -15.43
C ALA A 239 29.08 50.80 -15.19
N PHE A 240 29.61 50.90 -13.97
CA PHE A 240 30.54 51.96 -13.57
C PHE A 240 31.95 51.45 -13.23
N GLU A 241 32.19 50.13 -13.27
CA GLU A 241 33.46 49.49 -12.86
C GLU A 241 33.95 49.95 -11.48
N ASP A 242 33.00 50.27 -10.60
CA ASP A 242 33.27 50.81 -9.27
C ASP A 242 33.95 49.77 -8.36
N ASN A 243 34.81 50.24 -7.45
CA ASN A 243 35.65 49.40 -6.58
C ASN A 243 34.82 48.78 -5.44
N ILE A 244 33.98 47.81 -5.80
CA ILE A 244 33.02 47.16 -4.90
C ILE A 244 32.99 45.67 -5.18
N ASP A 245 33.04 44.85 -4.14
CA ASP A 245 32.77 43.41 -4.22
C ASP A 245 31.50 43.03 -3.47
N ILE A 246 30.77 42.06 -4.02
CA ILE A 246 29.48 41.62 -3.50
C ILE A 246 29.59 40.11 -3.28
N GLU A 247 29.34 39.64 -2.07
CA GLU A 247 29.37 38.24 -1.69
C GLU A 247 28.06 37.84 -1.02
N VAL A 248 27.55 36.65 -1.34
CA VAL A 248 26.40 36.05 -0.65
C VAL A 248 26.93 35.06 0.38
N SER A 249 26.75 35.35 1.67
CA SER A 249 27.24 34.51 2.76
C SER A 249 26.08 33.83 3.49
N GLY A 250 26.28 32.59 3.97
CA GLY A 250 25.27 31.88 4.77
C GLY A 250 25.22 30.37 4.54
N CYS A 251 24.20 29.74 5.15
CA CYS A 251 24.02 28.29 5.06
C CYS A 251 23.14 27.89 3.87
N LEU A 252 23.76 27.27 2.87
CA LEU A 252 23.10 26.77 1.66
C LEU A 252 21.96 25.78 1.94
N LYS A 253 22.19 24.85 2.88
CA LYS A 253 21.22 23.80 3.20
C LYS A 253 19.95 24.38 3.81
N ASP A 254 20.11 25.34 4.71
CA ASP A 254 19.00 25.98 5.39
C ASP A 254 18.19 26.85 4.42
N ALA A 255 18.87 27.58 3.52
CA ALA A 255 18.23 28.37 2.47
C ALA A 255 17.40 27.51 1.51
N GLN A 256 17.93 26.36 1.07
CA GLN A 256 17.19 25.41 0.25
C GLN A 256 15.98 24.83 0.99
N SER A 257 16.12 24.52 2.28
CA SER A 257 15.01 24.02 3.09
C SER A 257 13.89 25.07 3.22
N TYR A 258 14.26 26.34 3.37
CA TYR A 258 13.32 27.46 3.43
C TYR A 258 12.59 27.67 2.10
N ALA A 259 13.31 27.64 0.99
CA ALA A 259 12.72 27.76 -0.35
C ALA A 259 11.70 26.63 -0.63
N ARG A 260 11.98 25.40 -0.18
CA ARG A 260 11.03 24.28 -0.27
C ARG A 260 9.79 24.50 0.59
N GLN A 261 9.96 24.94 1.84
CA GLN A 261 8.84 25.24 2.74
C GLN A 261 7.92 26.33 2.17
N GLN A 262 8.47 27.38 1.58
CA GLN A 262 7.67 28.42 0.92
C GLN A 262 6.89 27.88 -0.30
N ALA A 263 7.52 27.02 -1.11
CA ALA A 263 6.87 26.41 -2.27
C ALA A 263 5.69 25.50 -1.86
N GLU A 264 5.84 24.73 -0.78
CA GLU A 264 4.78 23.89 -0.22
C GLU A 264 3.60 24.71 0.32
N GLN A 265 3.87 25.80 1.06
CA GLN A 265 2.81 26.69 1.56
C GLN A 265 2.01 27.35 0.43
N ASN A 266 2.69 27.78 -0.64
CA ASN A 266 2.02 28.40 -1.78
C ASN A 266 1.17 27.39 -2.58
N GLN A 267 1.57 26.12 -2.63
CA GLN A 267 0.76 25.06 -3.26
C GLN A 267 -0.50 24.73 -2.46
N GLU A 268 -0.45 24.73 -1.13
CA GLU A 268 -1.65 24.50 -0.30
C GLU A 268 -2.69 25.62 -0.42
N SER A 269 -2.28 26.86 -0.76
CA SER A 269 -3.21 27.99 -0.93
C SER A 269 -3.96 28.02 -2.27
N SER A 270 -3.60 27.19 -3.26
CA SER A 270 -4.19 27.20 -4.61
C SER A 270 -5.14 26.03 -4.90
N GLY A 271 -5.33 25.12 -3.94
CA GLY A 271 -6.30 24.03 -4.01
C GLY A 271 -7.56 24.32 -3.20
N ASP A 272 -8.53 25.02 -3.79
CA ASP A 272 -9.91 25.05 -3.28
C ASP A 272 -10.62 23.75 -3.69
N ASP A 273 -10.78 22.82 -2.75
CA ASP A 273 -12.10 22.27 -2.44
C ASP A 273 -12.07 21.31 -1.22
N GLY A 274 -12.85 21.65 -0.20
CA GLY A 274 -13.56 20.69 0.63
C GLY A 274 -12.78 19.73 1.54
N LYS A 275 -12.17 20.23 2.62
CA LYS A 275 -12.25 19.63 3.98
C LYS A 275 -11.57 20.52 5.02
N ARG A 276 -12.39 21.31 5.72
CA ARG A 276 -11.99 22.05 6.93
C ARG A 276 -11.61 21.06 8.05
N GLN A 277 -10.38 20.56 8.06
CA GLN A 277 -9.79 20.16 9.33
C GLN A 277 -9.27 21.41 10.02
N ARG A 278 -10.02 21.84 11.04
CA ARG A 278 -9.60 22.85 12.01
C ARG A 278 -8.34 22.36 12.73
N LYS A 279 -7.16 22.61 12.16
CA LYS A 279 -5.92 22.60 12.95
C LYS A 279 -5.99 23.81 13.86
N ARG A 280 -6.11 23.55 15.17
CA ARG A 280 -6.08 24.58 16.22
C ARG A 280 -4.83 25.44 15.99
N PRO A 281 -4.92 26.78 16.04
CA PRO A 281 -3.73 27.61 16.04
C PRO A 281 -2.92 27.22 17.27
N LYS A 282 -1.71 26.69 17.04
CA LYS A 282 -0.76 26.45 18.11
C LYS A 282 -0.48 27.82 18.71
N LYS A 283 -0.84 27.99 19.98
CA LYS A 283 -0.57 29.19 20.77
C LYS A 283 0.95 29.36 20.78
N GLU A 284 1.49 30.17 19.87
CA GLU A 284 2.88 30.61 19.94
C GLU A 284 2.98 31.45 21.22
N THR A 285 3.70 30.92 22.19
CA THR A 285 4.17 31.68 23.33
C THR A 285 4.95 32.87 22.81
N SER A 286 4.78 34.02 23.47
CA SER A 286 5.53 35.25 23.25
C SER A 286 7.02 34.97 23.49
N ASP A 287 7.70 34.51 22.45
CA ASP A 287 9.15 34.46 22.40
C ASP A 287 9.56 35.59 21.45
N GLU A 288 10.05 36.70 22.00
CA GLU A 288 10.67 37.80 21.24
C GLU A 288 11.75 37.27 20.27
N ALA A 289 12.42 36.17 20.65
CA ALA A 289 13.37 35.43 19.82
C ALA A 289 12.80 34.90 18.50
N GLY A 290 11.49 34.64 18.43
CA GLY A 290 10.82 34.18 17.22
C GLY A 290 10.51 35.31 16.24
N LEU A 291 10.43 36.57 16.69
CA LEU A 291 10.06 37.73 15.89
C LEU A 291 11.20 38.17 14.96
N TYR A 292 12.43 38.17 15.49
CA TYR A 292 13.65 38.54 14.77
C TYR A 292 14.29 37.39 14.01
N ARG A 293 13.49 36.45 13.48
CA ARG A 293 14.00 35.32 12.71
C ARG A 293 14.65 35.82 11.41
N VAL A 294 15.97 35.70 11.33
CA VAL A 294 16.77 36.10 10.16
C VAL A 294 16.75 35.02 9.09
N HIS A 295 16.81 35.43 7.82
CA HIS A 295 17.05 34.53 6.71
C HIS A 295 18.46 33.90 6.78
N PRO A 296 18.64 32.61 6.45
CA PRO A 296 19.93 31.92 6.52
C PRO A 296 21.01 32.46 5.56
N LEU A 297 20.63 33.21 4.53
CA LEU A 297 21.54 33.92 3.63
C LEU A 297 21.53 35.42 3.90
N LYS A 298 22.72 36.02 3.87
CA LYS A 298 23.03 37.43 4.05
C LYS A 298 23.77 37.95 2.82
N LEU A 299 23.64 39.24 2.55
CA LEU A 299 24.38 39.90 1.49
C LEU A 299 25.52 40.70 2.12
N VAL A 300 26.74 40.50 1.65
CA VAL A 300 27.93 41.18 2.15
C VAL A 300 28.49 42.08 1.05
N LEU A 301 28.61 43.37 1.35
CA LEU A 301 29.17 44.37 0.46
C LEU A 301 30.55 44.80 0.98
N HIS A 302 31.52 44.81 0.08
CA HIS A 302 32.88 45.24 0.34
C HIS A 302 33.14 46.49 -0.49
N ILE A 303 33.38 47.60 0.19
CA ILE A 303 33.68 48.89 -0.44
C ILE A 303 35.18 49.14 -0.26
N TYR A 304 35.87 49.49 -1.34
CA TYR A 304 37.28 49.88 -1.31
C TYR A 304 37.42 51.39 -1.59
N ASP A 305 38.57 51.96 -1.26
CA ASP A 305 38.88 53.38 -1.53
C ASP A 305 39.14 53.61 -3.03
N ASP A 306 38.77 54.80 -3.49
CA ASP A 306 38.87 55.22 -4.90
C ASP A 306 40.29 55.73 -5.26
N GLU A 307 41.10 56.10 -4.27
CA GLU A 307 42.34 56.86 -4.47
C GLU A 307 43.57 56.01 -4.87
N THR A 308 43.51 54.67 -4.83
CA THR A 308 44.64 53.83 -5.26
C THR A 308 44.20 52.61 -6.07
N PRO A 309 44.56 52.50 -7.36
CA PRO A 309 44.28 51.33 -8.21
C PRO A 309 45.30 50.19 -7.95
N ASP A 310 45.59 49.89 -6.70
CA ASP A 310 46.51 48.82 -6.29
C ASP A 310 45.68 47.61 -5.82
N PRO A 311 46.00 46.36 -6.20
CA PRO A 311 45.21 45.16 -5.86
C PRO A 311 45.27 44.76 -4.37
N LYS A 312 45.82 45.64 -3.52
CA LYS A 312 45.83 45.56 -2.05
C LYS A 312 45.16 46.80 -1.44
N SER A 313 44.17 47.39 -2.12
CA SER A 313 43.37 48.47 -1.57
C SER A 313 42.82 48.04 -0.20
N HIS A 314 43.12 48.84 0.82
CA HIS A 314 42.60 48.59 2.16
C HIS A 314 41.08 48.64 2.09
N LYS A 315 40.45 47.55 2.49
CA LYS A 315 38.99 47.43 2.57
C LYS A 315 38.46 48.55 3.45
N LEU A 316 37.64 49.43 2.87
CA LEU A 316 37.22 50.68 3.51
C LEU A 316 36.07 50.42 4.50
N VAL A 317 35.06 49.68 4.05
CA VAL A 317 33.89 49.30 4.85
C VAL A 317 33.36 47.93 4.40
N MET A 318 32.94 47.13 5.37
CA MET A 318 32.20 45.88 5.19
C MET A 318 30.79 46.04 5.71
N LEU A 319 29.80 45.99 4.81
CA LEU A 319 28.39 46.03 5.16
C LEU A 319 27.77 44.65 5.04
N THR A 320 27.03 44.24 6.07
CA THR A 320 26.28 42.99 6.10
C THR A 320 24.79 43.31 6.12
N PHE A 321 24.07 42.85 5.10
CA PHE A 321 22.62 43.01 4.99
C PHE A 321 21.93 41.70 5.37
N GLU A 322 21.07 41.78 6.36
CA GLU A 322 20.28 40.70 6.92
C GLU A 322 18.80 40.93 6.63
N TYR A 323 18.04 39.88 6.36
CA TYR A 323 16.59 40.00 6.15
C TYR A 323 15.80 39.30 7.25
N LEU A 324 14.91 40.05 7.91
CA LEU A 324 14.05 39.55 8.97
C LEU A 324 12.73 39.04 8.37
N LEU A 325 12.52 37.73 8.46
CA LEU A 325 11.45 37.04 7.74
C LEU A 325 10.05 37.44 8.19
N LYS A 326 9.83 37.54 9.52
CA LYS A 326 8.51 37.88 10.07
C LYS A 326 8.19 39.37 9.99
N LEU A 327 9.22 40.21 10.02
CA LEU A 327 9.08 41.67 10.03
C LEU A 327 9.12 42.29 8.63
N ASN A 328 9.56 41.53 7.61
CA ASN A 328 9.80 41.99 6.25
C ASN A 328 10.71 43.24 6.22
N LEU A 329 11.82 43.18 6.95
CA LEU A 329 12.78 44.28 7.09
C LEU A 329 14.18 43.84 6.69
N VAL A 330 14.91 44.72 6.01
CA VAL A 330 16.34 44.57 5.77
C VAL A 330 17.12 45.35 6.83
N CYS A 331 18.00 44.68 7.57
CA CYS A 331 18.86 45.31 8.57
C CYS A 331 20.30 45.36 8.03
N VAL A 332 21.02 46.44 8.32
CA VAL A 332 22.42 46.62 7.91
C VAL A 332 23.29 46.72 9.15
N GLY A 333 24.38 45.96 9.19
CA GLY A 333 25.41 46.06 10.22
C GLY A 333 26.80 46.22 9.61
N ILE A 334 27.70 46.86 10.36
CA ILE A 334 29.14 46.94 10.04
C ILE A 334 29.89 45.94 10.93
N GLU A 335 30.89 45.25 10.37
CA GLU A 335 31.69 44.27 11.11
C GLU A 335 32.80 44.92 11.96
N GLU A 336 33.27 46.11 11.57
CA GLU A 336 34.11 46.98 12.40
C GLU A 336 33.24 47.70 13.44
N SER A 337 33.59 47.63 14.73
CA SER A 337 32.83 48.12 15.90
C SER A 337 32.66 49.66 15.98
N GLN A 338 32.43 50.33 14.85
CA GLN A 338 32.13 51.75 14.72
C GLN A 338 30.66 51.89 14.32
N GLU A 339 29.75 51.76 15.30
CA GLU A 339 28.29 51.83 15.11
C GLU A 339 27.81 53.18 14.55
N ASP A 340 28.62 54.23 14.66
CA ASP A 340 28.28 55.60 14.27
C ASP A 340 28.45 55.92 12.78
N ILE A 341 29.06 55.04 11.97
CA ILE A 341 29.28 55.34 10.54
C ILE A 341 27.97 55.33 9.74
N LEU A 342 26.98 54.51 10.11
CA LEU A 342 25.72 54.40 9.35
C LEU A 342 24.62 55.31 9.87
N CYS A 343 24.75 55.79 11.10
CA CYS A 343 23.77 56.67 11.71
C CYS A 343 23.75 58.02 10.98
N ASP A 344 22.56 58.49 10.64
CA ASP A 344 22.33 59.78 9.96
C ASP A 344 23.10 59.96 8.64
N LEU A 345 23.34 58.87 7.89
CA LEU A 345 23.80 58.93 6.50
C LEU A 345 22.84 59.76 5.63
N PHE A 346 21.56 59.76 6.01
CA PHE A 346 20.50 60.62 5.51
C PHE A 346 19.82 61.33 6.69
N PRO A 347 19.26 62.54 6.49
CA PRO A 347 18.52 63.24 7.54
C PRO A 347 17.39 62.36 8.09
N ASP A 348 17.22 62.36 9.42
CA ASP A 348 16.17 61.62 10.13
C ASP A 348 16.21 60.08 9.93
N ASP A 349 17.41 59.50 9.80
CA ASP A 349 17.62 58.06 9.61
C ASP A 349 18.69 57.49 10.56
N ALA A 350 18.38 57.51 11.86
CA ALA A 350 19.21 56.93 12.92
C ALA A 350 19.12 55.40 13.00
N GLY A 351 18.15 54.77 12.33
CA GLY A 351 17.95 53.31 12.35
C GLY A 351 17.42 52.74 13.66
N LEU A 352 16.89 53.57 14.56
CA LEU A 352 16.32 53.15 15.86
C LEU A 352 14.85 52.73 15.77
N GLU A 353 14.11 53.27 14.81
CA GLU A 353 12.70 52.93 14.56
C GLU A 353 12.55 52.13 13.26
N PRO A 354 11.65 51.13 13.22
CA PRO A 354 11.34 50.45 11.98
C PRO A 354 10.58 51.39 11.03
N PRO A 355 10.95 51.44 9.74
CA PRO A 355 10.38 52.40 8.79
C PRO A 355 8.93 52.07 8.36
N HIS A 356 8.47 50.83 8.50
CA HIS A 356 7.12 50.42 8.09
C HIS A 356 6.13 50.42 9.26
N GLN A 357 4.96 51.01 9.03
CA GLN A 357 3.85 51.02 9.99
C GLN A 357 3.35 49.61 10.33
N SER A 358 3.36 48.69 9.37
CA SER A 358 3.03 47.28 9.61
C SER A 358 3.96 46.64 10.63
N THR A 359 5.26 46.95 10.56
CA THR A 359 6.24 46.47 11.53
C THR A 359 6.04 47.12 12.90
N LYS A 360 5.72 48.43 12.95
CA LYS A 360 5.37 49.12 14.21
C LYS A 360 4.17 48.44 14.91
N LEU A 361 3.14 48.04 14.15
CA LEU A 361 1.98 47.30 14.69
C LEU A 361 2.34 45.90 15.20
N ILE A 362 3.30 45.23 14.55
CA ILE A 362 3.75 43.90 14.96
C ILE A 362 4.63 43.97 16.23
N LEU A 363 5.44 45.02 16.38
CA LEU A 363 6.31 45.23 17.55
C LEU A 363 5.54 45.68 18.81
N GLY A 364 4.37 46.31 18.66
CA GLY A 364 3.58 46.83 19.78
C GLY A 364 3.97 48.25 20.22
N ASP A 365 3.42 48.68 21.36
CA ASP A 365 3.37 50.08 21.81
C ASP A 365 4.73 50.74 22.12
N ASP A 366 5.81 49.99 22.31
CA ASP A 366 7.14 50.58 22.57
C ASP A 366 7.82 51.09 21.30
N HIS A 367 7.38 50.67 20.10
CA HIS A 367 7.90 51.07 18.77
C HIS A 367 9.42 50.98 18.53
N ALA A 368 10.20 50.65 19.56
CA ALA A 368 11.65 50.63 19.56
C ALA A 368 12.16 49.31 18.98
N PHE A 369 13.03 49.42 17.99
CA PHE A 369 13.75 48.26 17.50
C PHE A 369 14.81 47.84 18.53
N ASP A 370 15.05 46.53 18.65
CA ASP A 370 15.98 45.97 19.63
C ASP A 370 17.38 46.61 19.53
N GLU A 371 17.72 47.44 20.52
CA GLU A 371 18.98 48.19 20.62
C GLU A 371 20.18 47.25 20.79
N SER A 372 19.98 46.04 21.30
CA SER A 372 21.06 45.08 21.54
C SER A 372 21.64 44.45 20.27
N ARG A 373 20.93 44.58 19.13
CA ARG A 373 21.39 44.08 17.84
C ARG A 373 22.50 44.95 17.26
N THR A 374 23.40 44.36 16.49
CA THR A 374 24.42 45.11 15.74
C THR A 374 23.94 45.57 14.35
N SER A 375 22.80 45.04 13.88
CA SER A 375 22.20 45.39 12.59
C SER A 375 20.94 46.24 12.77
N ARG A 376 20.84 47.35 12.04
CA ARG A 376 19.76 48.35 12.17
C ARG A 376 18.91 48.48 10.89
N PRO A 377 17.60 48.70 11.00
CA PRO A 377 16.69 48.85 9.85
C PRO A 377 16.67 50.28 9.29
N TYR A 378 17.75 50.74 8.66
CA TYR A 378 17.79 52.07 8.03
C TYR A 378 16.79 52.23 6.87
N LYS A 379 16.23 53.44 6.69
CA LYS A 379 15.30 53.76 5.59
C LYS A 379 15.97 53.59 4.23
N TRP A 380 17.21 54.08 4.08
CA TRP A 380 17.95 53.95 2.82
C TRP A 380 18.16 52.49 2.40
N ALA A 381 18.34 51.58 3.36
CA ALA A 381 18.53 50.16 3.09
C ALA A 381 17.24 49.50 2.57
N GLN A 382 16.07 49.89 3.10
CA GLN A 382 14.78 49.41 2.58
C GLN A 382 14.54 49.87 1.14
N HIS A 383 14.82 51.14 0.85
CA HIS A 383 14.68 51.69 -0.50
C HIS A 383 15.59 50.97 -1.51
N LEU A 384 16.84 50.66 -1.12
CA LEU A 384 17.73 49.84 -1.95
C LEU A 384 17.16 48.44 -2.18
N ALA A 385 16.58 47.82 -1.15
CA ALA A 385 15.92 46.52 -1.23
C ALA A 385 14.62 46.51 -2.07
N GLY A 386 14.14 47.69 -2.50
CA GLY A 386 12.89 47.82 -3.26
C GLY A 386 11.64 47.75 -2.38
N ILE A 387 11.79 47.92 -1.07
CA ILE A 387 10.66 48.00 -0.14
C ILE A 387 10.29 49.49 -0.02
N GLU A 388 9.09 49.84 -0.46
CA GLU A 388 8.62 51.22 -0.48
C GLU A 388 8.16 51.66 0.91
N VAL A 389 8.86 52.65 1.48
CA VAL A 389 8.50 53.27 2.75
C VAL A 389 7.57 54.45 2.45
N LEU A 390 6.29 54.33 2.80
CA LEU A 390 5.34 55.42 2.66
C LEU A 390 5.57 56.46 3.78
N PRO A 391 5.53 57.77 3.46
CA PRO A 391 5.60 58.82 4.46
C PRO A 391 4.45 58.72 5.48
N GLU A 392 4.72 59.06 6.74
CA GLU A 392 3.72 58.99 7.84
C GLU A 392 2.56 59.97 7.65
N MET A 393 2.77 61.03 6.87
CA MET A 393 1.75 62.02 6.49
C MET A 393 1.72 62.16 4.97
N SER A 394 0.53 62.30 4.40
CA SER A 394 0.41 62.54 2.97
C SER A 394 1.15 63.83 2.59
N PRO A 395 1.93 63.84 1.50
CA PRO A 395 2.69 65.02 1.07
C PRO A 395 1.82 66.25 0.80
N PHE A 396 0.50 66.07 0.66
CA PHE A 396 -0.49 67.13 0.50
C PHE A 396 -0.87 67.88 1.79
N VAL A 397 -0.64 67.29 2.97
CA VAL A 397 -1.06 67.85 4.27
C VAL A 397 0.09 68.57 4.96
N THR A 398 1.32 68.13 4.71
CA THR A 398 2.54 68.81 5.18
C THR A 398 2.87 69.96 4.22
N GLY A 399 2.23 71.11 4.41
CA GLY A 399 2.56 72.33 3.68
C GLY A 399 4.02 72.73 3.85
N LYS A 400 4.90 72.24 2.98
CA LYS A 400 6.13 72.90 2.60
C LYS A 400 5.88 73.56 1.27
N ASP A 401 5.53 74.85 1.34
CA ASP A 401 5.67 75.77 0.23
C ASP A 401 7.15 75.83 -0.16
N THR A 402 7.56 74.94 -1.05
CA THR A 402 8.73 75.16 -1.89
C THR A 402 8.29 74.91 -3.32
N GLN A 403 7.99 75.99 -4.02
CA GLN A 403 8.08 76.02 -5.47
C GLN A 403 9.52 75.62 -5.86
N ASN A 404 9.71 74.36 -6.24
CA ASN A 404 10.58 73.88 -7.33
C ASN A 404 10.82 72.37 -7.24
N SER A 405 10.83 71.78 -8.44
CA SER A 405 11.34 70.47 -8.85
C SER A 405 10.70 69.19 -8.30
N ASP A 406 10.09 68.47 -9.23
CA ASP A 406 10.28 67.04 -9.45
C ASP A 406 9.94 66.10 -8.28
N THR A 407 8.76 65.49 -8.38
CA THR A 407 8.44 64.23 -7.71
C THR A 407 9.42 63.08 -8.03
N ALA A 408 10.39 63.29 -8.92
CA ALA A 408 11.54 62.41 -9.16
C ALA A 408 12.63 62.51 -8.06
N SER A 409 12.67 63.58 -7.25
CA SER A 409 13.79 63.85 -6.34
C SER A 409 13.94 62.86 -5.19
N VAL A 410 12.86 62.32 -4.62
CA VAL A 410 12.95 61.49 -3.40
C VAL A 410 13.57 60.12 -3.69
N SER A 411 13.28 59.54 -4.87
CA SER A 411 13.82 58.23 -5.27
C SER A 411 15.30 58.33 -5.68
N ASP A 412 15.73 59.46 -6.25
CA ASP A 412 17.13 59.68 -6.67
C ASP A 412 18.07 59.90 -5.48
N HIS A 413 17.55 60.33 -4.33
CA HIS A 413 18.34 60.51 -3.12
C HIS A 413 18.96 59.20 -2.60
N TYR A 414 18.28 58.06 -2.75
CA TYR A 414 18.75 56.75 -2.26
C TYR A 414 19.35 55.87 -3.35
N SER A 415 19.82 56.44 -4.46
CA SER A 415 20.55 55.69 -5.48
C SER A 415 21.81 55.04 -4.89
N VAL A 416 22.17 53.86 -5.40
CA VAL A 416 23.38 53.10 -5.01
C VAL A 416 24.61 54.01 -5.03
N GLN A 417 24.76 54.83 -6.07
CA GLN A 417 25.88 55.76 -6.22
C GLN A 417 25.93 56.81 -5.09
N THR A 418 24.78 57.34 -4.69
CA THR A 418 24.68 58.36 -3.63
C THR A 418 25.03 57.76 -2.27
N VAL A 419 24.53 56.55 -1.98
CA VAL A 419 24.81 55.82 -0.74
C VAL A 419 26.31 55.52 -0.64
N LEU A 420 26.92 54.96 -1.68
CA LEU A 420 28.35 54.66 -1.71
C LEU A 420 29.23 55.89 -1.52
N ARG A 421 28.90 57.00 -2.22
CA ARG A 421 29.63 58.26 -2.09
C ARG A 421 29.59 58.79 -0.66
N ARG A 422 28.41 58.78 -0.03
CA ARG A 422 28.26 59.25 1.35
C ARG A 422 28.97 58.35 2.36
N LEU A 423 28.92 57.04 2.17
CA LEU A 423 29.67 56.08 3.00
C LEU A 423 31.18 56.33 2.92
N ARG A 424 31.71 56.52 1.70
CA ARG A 424 33.12 56.90 1.49
C ARG A 424 33.45 58.23 2.18
N SER A 425 32.60 59.25 2.05
CA SER A 425 32.80 60.56 2.68
C SER A 425 32.73 60.52 4.21
N GLN A 426 31.78 59.77 4.79
CA GLN A 426 31.67 59.63 6.26
C GLN A 426 32.85 58.86 6.84
N LYS A 427 33.30 57.77 6.19
CA LYS A 427 34.51 57.05 6.64
C LYS A 427 35.76 57.94 6.54
N LYS A 428 35.91 58.73 5.47
CA LYS A 428 36.99 59.73 5.34
C LYS A 428 36.93 60.86 6.38
N ARG A 429 35.76 61.15 6.96
CA ARG A 429 35.59 62.15 8.02
C ARG A 429 35.91 61.59 9.42
N LEU A 430 35.72 60.28 9.61
CA LEU A 430 35.93 59.58 10.88
C LEU A 430 37.35 58.98 11.01
N SER A 431 38.05 58.77 9.90
CA SER A 431 39.49 58.49 9.84
C SER A 431 40.30 59.78 9.92
#